data_AF-A0A162A4J5-F1
#
_entry.id   AF-A0A162A4J5-F1
#
_cell.length_a   1.000
_cell.length_b   1.000
_cell.length_c   1.000
_cell.angle_alpha   90.00
_cell.angle_beta   90.00
_cell.angle_gamma   90.00
#
_symmetry.space_group_name_H-M   'P 1'
#
loop_
_entity.id
_entity.type
_entity.pdbx_description
1 polymer ?
#
loop_
_entity_poly.entity_id
_entity_poly.type
_entity_poly.pdbx_seq_one_letter_code
_entity_poly.pdbx_strand_id
1 'polypeptide(L)'
;MRKHLLSVSFVVASALLFASLKTAFICGPVPAKMAAESDIEQLGKAIALYGTLLDKPISQLQDLSSLISTEPRIIQNLPKDPWGGRYQYKYLGGKTATFIVWSEGSLNSQEGLILYSFSKQSDKYISTRLNSKLD
;
A
#
# COMPACT_ATOMS: atom_id res chain seq x y z
N MET A 1 -59.78 14.99 30.02
CA MET A 1 -58.37 14.71 30.38
C MET A 1 -57.89 13.45 29.66
N ARG A 2 -57.32 13.52 28.44
CA ARG A 2 -56.73 12.34 27.74
C ARG A 2 -56.02 12.70 26.41
N LYS A 3 -54.92 13.46 26.40
CA LYS A 3 -54.18 13.72 25.13
C LYS A 3 -52.64 13.84 25.20
N HIS A 4 -51.97 13.48 26.30
CA HIS A 4 -50.50 13.71 26.40
C HIS A 4 -49.62 12.47 26.62
N LEU A 5 -50.17 11.26 26.71
CA LEU A 5 -49.38 10.07 27.05
C LEU A 5 -48.82 9.29 25.84
N LEU A 6 -49.24 9.58 24.61
CA LEU A 6 -48.81 8.84 23.41
C LEU A 6 -47.62 9.45 22.67
N SER A 7 -47.30 10.72 22.91
CA SER A 7 -46.26 11.45 22.15
C SER A 7 -44.85 11.28 22.70
N VAL A 8 -44.69 10.96 23.99
CA VAL A 8 -43.36 10.90 24.63
C VAL A 8 -42.67 9.54 24.40
N SER A 9 -43.44 8.49 24.14
CA SER A 9 -42.90 7.12 24.00
C SER A 9 -42.16 6.90 22.66
N PHE A 10 -42.50 7.65 21.62
CA PHE A 10 -41.88 7.47 20.30
C PHE A 10 -40.49 8.12 20.23
N VAL A 11 -40.31 9.29 20.86
CA VAL A 11 -39.04 10.04 20.83
C VAL A 11 -37.94 9.31 21.62
N VAL A 12 -38.28 8.68 22.75
CA VAL A 12 -37.32 7.93 23.57
C VAL A 12 -36.88 6.64 22.88
N ALA A 13 -37.80 5.95 22.19
CA ALA A 13 -37.47 4.74 21.43
C ALA A 13 -36.56 5.04 20.24
N SER A 14 -36.74 6.17 19.55
CA SER A 14 -35.86 6.58 18.45
C SER A 14 -34.45 6.94 18.94
N ALA A 15 -34.30 7.61 20.09
CA ALA A 15 -32.99 7.98 20.63
C ALA A 15 -32.15 6.77 21.07
N LEU A 16 -32.79 5.69 21.54
CA LEU A 16 -32.09 4.46 21.95
C LEU A 16 -31.59 3.61 20.77
N LEU A 17 -32.25 3.66 19.61
CA LEU A 17 -31.83 2.96 18.40
C LEU A 17 -30.57 3.56 17.76
N PHE A 18 -30.34 4.87 17.91
CA PHE A 18 -29.10 5.51 17.44
C PHE A 18 -27.90 5.31 18.38
N ALA A 19 -28.13 4.94 19.64
CA ALA A 19 -27.06 4.68 20.60
C ALA A 19 -26.41 3.29 20.43
N SER A 20 -27.11 2.33 19.80
CA SER A 20 -26.62 0.96 19.60
C SER A 20 -25.82 0.73 18.31
N LEU A 21 -25.77 1.70 17.38
CA LEU A 21 -24.90 1.62 16.20
C LEU A 21 -23.50 2.20 16.48
N LYS A 22 -22.85 1.70 17.52
CA LYS A 22 -21.38 1.70 17.55
C LYS A 22 -20.94 0.33 17.05
N THR A 23 -21.09 0.09 15.75
CA THR A 23 -20.29 -0.93 15.07
C THR A 23 -18.85 -0.48 15.19
N ALA A 24 -18.20 -0.90 16.28
CA ALA A 24 -16.75 -0.94 16.34
C ALA A 24 -16.33 -1.87 15.20
N PHE A 25 -16.04 -1.30 14.04
CA PHE A 25 -15.16 -1.95 13.09
C PHE A 25 -13.85 -2.13 13.83
N ILE A 26 -13.69 -3.31 14.44
CA ILE A 26 -12.41 -3.73 15.00
C ILE A 26 -11.52 -3.91 13.78
N CYS A 27 -10.82 -2.83 13.39
CA CYS A 27 -9.66 -2.94 12.51
C CYS A 27 -8.65 -3.80 13.27
N GLY A 28 -8.68 -5.11 13.03
CA GLY A 28 -7.60 -6.00 13.42
C GLY A 28 -6.29 -5.56 12.75
N PRO A 29 -5.14 -6.06 13.24
CA PRO A 29 -3.87 -5.78 12.59
C PRO A 29 -3.93 -6.20 11.11
N VAL A 30 -3.47 -5.33 10.22
CA VAL A 30 -3.40 -5.62 8.79
C VAL A 30 -2.51 -6.85 8.58
N PRO A 31 -2.94 -7.88 7.84
CA PRO A 31 -2.10 -9.04 7.56
C PRO A 31 -0.76 -8.63 6.95
N ALA A 32 0.34 -9.24 7.40
CA ALA A 32 1.70 -8.90 6.96
C ALA A 32 1.85 -8.92 5.44
N LYS A 33 1.25 -9.90 4.76
CA LYS A 33 1.18 -9.97 3.29
C LYS A 33 0.57 -8.71 2.68
N MET A 34 -0.62 -8.31 3.15
CA MET A 34 -1.33 -7.14 2.62
C MET A 34 -0.56 -5.85 2.89
N ALA A 35 0.04 -5.73 4.07
CA ALA A 35 0.92 -4.61 4.39
C ALA A 35 2.11 -4.55 3.41
N ALA A 36 2.78 -5.68 3.18
CA ALA A 36 3.91 -5.73 2.26
C ALA A 36 3.53 -5.42 0.81
N GLU A 37 2.40 -5.93 0.33
CA GLU A 37 1.89 -5.63 -1.02
C GLU A 37 1.54 -4.13 -1.16
N SER A 38 0.90 -3.55 -0.15
CA SER A 38 0.59 -2.11 -0.12
C SER A 38 1.86 -1.26 -0.13
N ASP A 39 2.86 -1.62 0.67
CA ASP A 39 4.14 -0.90 0.74
C ASP A 39 4.91 -0.99 -0.58
N ILE A 40 4.94 -2.17 -1.22
CA ILE A 40 5.55 -2.37 -2.53
C ILE A 40 4.86 -1.50 -3.60
N GLU A 41 3.53 -1.42 -3.60
CA GLU A 41 2.77 -0.56 -4.51
C GLU A 41 3.07 0.93 -4.28
N GLN A 42 3.19 1.36 -3.01
CA GLN A 42 3.53 2.73 -2.68
C GLN A 42 4.95 3.08 -3.13
N LEU A 43 5.92 2.18 -2.91
CA LEU A 43 7.30 2.32 -3.39
C LEU A 43 7.35 2.37 -4.92
N GLY A 44 6.61 1.49 -5.60
CA GLY A 44 6.51 1.50 -7.06
C GLY A 44 5.98 2.82 -7.61
N LYS A 45 4.96 3.40 -6.96
CA LYS A 45 4.47 4.75 -7.31
C LYS A 45 5.52 5.83 -7.06
N ALA A 46 6.25 5.76 -5.94
CA ALA A 46 7.32 6.72 -5.65
C ALA A 46 8.43 6.69 -6.74
N ILE A 47 8.84 5.50 -7.16
CA ILE A 47 9.81 5.32 -8.25
C ILE A 47 9.24 5.81 -9.59
N ALA A 48 7.97 5.55 -9.87
CA ALA A 48 7.31 6.06 -11.07
C ALA A 48 7.32 7.59 -11.10
N LEU A 49 7.00 8.26 -9.98
CA LEU A 49 7.03 9.72 -9.86
C LEU A 49 8.44 10.28 -10.02
N TYR A 50 9.46 9.58 -9.50
CA TYR A 50 10.86 9.92 -9.74
C TYR A 50 11.18 9.95 -11.25
N GLY A 51 10.66 8.98 -12.01
CA GLY A 51 10.82 8.91 -13.46
C GLY A 51 10.00 9.90 -14.27
N THR A 52 8.75 10.15 -13.88
CA THR A 52 7.79 10.90 -14.70
C THR A 52 7.65 12.36 -14.32
N LEU A 53 7.67 12.68 -13.01
CA LEU A 53 7.48 14.06 -12.55
C LEU A 53 8.79 14.81 -12.37
N LEU A 54 9.84 14.12 -11.94
CA LEU A 54 11.14 14.73 -11.70
C LEU A 54 12.07 14.67 -12.91
N ASP A 55 11.63 14.05 -14.01
CA ASP A 55 12.40 13.83 -15.24
C ASP A 55 13.77 13.17 -14.97
N LYS A 56 13.84 12.31 -13.95
CA LYS A 56 15.07 11.61 -13.59
C LYS A 56 15.06 10.19 -14.17
N PRO A 57 16.15 9.74 -14.82
CA PRO A 57 16.22 8.38 -15.31
C PRO A 57 16.12 7.38 -14.16
N ILE A 58 15.10 6.52 -14.17
CA ILE A 58 14.91 5.46 -13.17
C ILE A 58 16.13 4.51 -13.12
N SER A 59 16.87 4.39 -14.22
CA SER A 59 18.13 3.64 -14.29
C SER A 59 19.25 4.20 -13.41
N GLN A 60 19.17 5.48 -13.00
CA GLN A 60 20.13 6.10 -12.09
C GLN A 60 19.76 5.91 -10.61
N LEU A 61 18.56 5.40 -10.32
CA LEU A 61 18.15 5.07 -8.97
C LEU A 61 18.91 3.80 -8.53
N GLN A 62 19.90 3.94 -7.66
CA GLN A 62 20.71 2.80 -7.19
C GLN A 62 20.00 2.02 -6.08
N ASP A 63 19.35 2.74 -5.16
CA ASP A 63 18.59 2.18 -4.05
C ASP A 63 17.36 3.02 -3.72
N LEU A 64 16.47 2.47 -2.89
CA LEU A 64 15.26 3.16 -2.46
C LEU A 64 15.55 4.37 -1.56
N SER A 65 16.70 4.44 -0.88
CA SER A 65 17.02 5.55 0.01
C SER A 65 17.21 6.87 -0.76
N SER A 66 17.64 6.78 -2.01
CA SER A 66 17.76 7.90 -2.94
C SER A 66 16.43 8.60 -3.24
N LEU A 67 15.29 7.93 -3.04
CA LEU A 67 13.97 8.54 -3.18
C LEU A 67 13.69 9.58 -2.09
N ILE A 68 14.19 9.34 -0.86
CA ILE A 68 14.01 10.25 0.27
C ILE A 68 14.79 11.55 0.03
N SER A 69 16.05 11.44 -0.41
CA SER A 69 16.92 12.61 -0.59
C SER A 69 16.54 13.46 -1.80
N THR A 70 15.90 12.87 -2.80
CA THR A 70 15.59 13.58 -4.04
C THR A 70 14.37 14.49 -3.91
N GLU A 71 13.27 13.98 -3.34
CA GLU A 71 12.03 14.75 -3.17
C GLU A 71 11.24 14.16 -2.00
N PRO A 72 11.43 14.66 -0.77
CA PRO A 72 10.76 14.17 0.43
C PRO A 72 9.23 14.24 0.37
N ARG A 73 8.66 15.05 -0.54
CA ARG A 73 7.20 15.09 -0.77
C ARG A 73 6.66 13.81 -1.41
N ILE A 74 7.49 13.05 -2.13
CA ILE A 74 7.10 11.76 -2.72
C ILE A 74 7.12 10.68 -1.65
N ILE A 75 8.21 10.59 -0.88
CA ILE A 75 8.36 9.63 0.21
C ILE A 75 9.27 10.20 1.29
N GLN A 76 8.75 10.30 2.52
CA GLN A 76 9.49 10.85 3.66
C GLN A 76 10.38 9.81 4.33
N ASN A 77 9.91 8.57 4.41
CA ASN A 77 10.60 7.45 5.03
C ASN A 77 10.33 6.18 4.23
N LEU A 78 11.30 5.27 4.21
CA LEU A 78 11.07 3.93 3.68
C LEU A 78 10.26 3.10 4.68
N PRO A 79 9.19 2.42 4.23
CA PRO A 79 8.49 1.48 5.10
C PRO A 79 9.42 0.34 5.50
N LYS A 80 9.17 -0.20 6.69
CA LYS A 80 9.83 -1.42 7.14
C LYS A 80 9.00 -2.60 6.68
N ASP A 81 9.68 -3.58 6.13
CA ASP A 81 9.11 -4.88 5.83
C ASP A 81 8.45 -5.48 7.10
N PRO A 82 7.22 -6.04 7.02
CA PRO A 82 6.51 -6.66 8.13
C PRO A 82 7.26 -7.79 8.86
N TRP A 83 8.22 -8.44 8.20
CA TRP A 83 9.06 -9.49 8.73
C TRP A 83 10.45 -8.98 9.19
N GLY A 84 10.64 -7.66 9.28
CA GLY A 84 11.87 -7.04 9.79
C GLY A 84 13.01 -6.94 8.77
N GLY A 85 12.79 -7.37 7.53
CA GLY A 85 13.71 -7.20 6.41
C GLY A 85 13.71 -5.78 5.84
N ARG A 86 14.22 -5.65 4.62
CA ARG A 86 14.14 -4.42 3.82
C ARG A 86 13.37 -4.68 2.54
N TYR A 87 12.75 -3.62 2.04
CA TYR A 87 12.35 -3.61 0.64
C TYR A 87 13.56 -3.37 -0.24
N GLN A 88 13.57 -4.05 -1.37
CA GLN A 88 14.65 -4.03 -2.34
C GLN A 88 14.09 -3.60 -3.70
N TYR A 89 14.98 -3.08 -4.53
CA TYR A 89 14.64 -2.52 -5.84
C TYR A 89 15.69 -2.93 -6.88
N LYS A 90 15.24 -3.13 -8.12
CA LYS A 90 16.16 -3.31 -9.24
C LYS A 90 15.54 -2.81 -10.54
N TYR A 91 16.27 -1.95 -11.25
CA TYR A 91 15.96 -1.60 -12.63
C TYR A 91 16.33 -2.76 -13.55
N LEU A 92 15.39 -3.19 -14.40
CA LEU A 92 15.59 -4.29 -15.35
C LEU A 92 15.85 -3.80 -16.78
N GLY A 93 15.58 -2.53 -17.08
CA GLY A 93 15.70 -2.01 -18.44
C GLY A 93 14.58 -2.52 -19.36
N GLY A 94 14.89 -2.61 -20.66
CA GLY A 94 13.97 -3.06 -21.69
C GLY A 94 13.42 -1.94 -22.59
N LYS A 95 12.65 -2.32 -23.62
CA LYS A 95 11.97 -1.38 -24.54
C LYS A 95 11.00 -0.46 -23.80
N THR A 96 10.34 -1.01 -22.78
CA THR A 96 9.55 -0.28 -21.80
C THR A 96 10.33 -0.26 -20.49
N ALA A 97 10.50 0.94 -19.91
CA ALA A 97 11.18 1.09 -18.62
C ALA A 97 10.52 0.17 -17.59
N THR A 98 11.26 -0.84 -17.14
CA THR A 98 10.76 -1.87 -16.22
C THR A 98 11.68 -2.00 -15.02
N PHE A 99 11.07 -2.14 -13.84
CA PHE A 99 11.77 -2.38 -12.59
C PHE A 99 10.99 -3.35 -11.70
N ILE A 100 11.64 -3.88 -10.68
CA ILE A 100 11.03 -4.74 -9.66
C ILE A 100 11.23 -4.16 -8.27
N VAL A 101 10.27 -4.45 -7.39
CA VAL A 101 10.35 -4.18 -5.96
C VAL A 101 9.93 -5.45 -5.22
N TRP A 102 10.67 -5.83 -4.19
CA TRP A 102 10.36 -7.03 -3.39
C TRP A 102 10.64 -6.85 -1.91
N SER A 103 9.97 -7.66 -1.09
CA SER A 103 10.20 -7.78 0.35
C SER A 103 11.23 -8.89 0.60
N GLU A 104 12.39 -8.54 1.16
CA GLU A 104 13.42 -9.52 1.51
C GLU A 104 12.98 -10.41 2.69
N GLY A 105 12.28 -9.84 3.67
CA GLY A 105 11.79 -10.56 4.84
C GLY A 105 10.70 -11.58 4.51
N SER A 106 9.95 -11.38 3.43
CA SER A 106 8.92 -12.34 2.99
C SER A 106 9.48 -13.70 2.56
N LEU A 107 10.75 -13.78 2.16
CA LEU A 107 11.37 -15.00 1.62
C LEU A 107 11.26 -16.19 2.59
N ASN A 108 11.47 -15.95 3.89
CA ASN A 108 11.43 -16.99 4.93
C ASN A 108 10.06 -17.08 5.62
N SER A 109 9.06 -16.35 5.11
CA SER A 109 7.69 -16.39 5.62
C SER A 109 6.85 -17.47 4.92
N GLN A 110 5.67 -17.76 5.47
CA GLN A 110 4.71 -18.66 4.83
C GLN A 110 4.18 -18.13 3.47
N GLU A 111 4.34 -16.84 3.20
CA GLU A 111 3.91 -16.21 1.95
C GLU A 111 4.89 -16.42 0.79
N GLY A 112 6.13 -16.82 1.11
CA GLY A 112 7.24 -16.83 0.16
C GLY A 112 7.59 -15.43 -0.33
N LEU A 113 8.45 -15.36 -1.36
CA LEU A 113 8.91 -14.10 -1.92
C LEU A 113 7.72 -13.29 -2.50
N ILE A 114 7.46 -12.12 -1.92
CA ILE A 114 6.52 -11.13 -2.44
C ILE A 114 7.30 -10.16 -3.32
N LEU A 115 7.10 -10.27 -4.63
CA LEU A 115 7.80 -9.51 -5.65
C LEU A 115 6.84 -8.99 -6.72
N TYR A 116 6.98 -7.73 -7.09
CA TYR A 116 6.18 -7.07 -8.12
C TYR A 116 7.10 -6.50 -9.19
N SER A 117 6.70 -6.62 -10.45
CA SER A 117 7.26 -5.85 -11.56
C SER A 117 6.39 -4.63 -11.85
N PHE A 118 7.04 -3.57 -12.30
CA PHE A 118 6.41 -2.33 -12.73
C PHE A 118 6.94 -1.99 -14.10
N SER A 119 6.05 -1.95 -15.09
CA SER A 119 6.42 -1.65 -16.48
C SER A 119 5.67 -0.42 -16.98
N LYS A 120 6.39 0.49 -17.64
CA LYS A 120 5.79 1.66 -18.26
C LYS A 120 4.91 1.23 -19.45
N GLN A 121 3.63 1.58 -19.39
CA GLN A 121 2.67 1.46 -20.48
C GLN A 121 2.05 2.84 -20.71
N SER A 122 2.35 3.45 -21.86
CA SER A 122 2.06 4.87 -22.11
C SER A 122 2.67 5.76 -21.00
N ASP A 123 1.86 6.54 -20.29
CA ASP A 123 2.31 7.45 -19.21
C ASP A 123 2.16 6.87 -17.80
N LYS A 124 1.80 5.59 -17.67
CA LYS A 124 1.55 4.94 -16.39
C LYS A 124 2.46 3.73 -16.20
N TYR A 125 2.83 3.46 -14.96
CA TYR A 125 3.43 2.19 -14.58
C TYR A 125 2.32 1.24 -14.14
N ILE A 126 2.31 0.05 -14.73
CA ILE A 126 1.40 -1.04 -14.36
C ILE A 126 2.18 -2.02 -13.50
N SER A 127 1.62 -2.37 -12.35
CA SER A 127 2.19 -3.36 -11.43
C SER A 127 1.65 -4.75 -11.73
N THR A 128 2.53 -5.75 -11.64
CA THR A 128 2.19 -7.17 -11.80
C THR A 128 2.88 -7.97 -10.70
N ARG A 129 2.10 -8.71 -9.90
CA ARG A 129 2.64 -9.67 -8.93
C ARG A 129 3.33 -10.81 -9.69
N LEU A 130 4.60 -11.02 -9.41
CA LEU A 130 5.36 -12.13 -9.99
C LEU A 130 5.26 -13.32 -9.05
N ASN A 131 4.51 -14.34 -9.45
CA ASN A 131 4.40 -15.58 -8.69
C ASN A 131 5.61 -16.47 -9.01
N SER A 132 6.44 -16.78 -8.02
CA SER A 132 7.40 -17.87 -8.11
C SER A 132 6.69 -19.20 -7.82
N LYS A 133 5.87 -19.70 -8.74
CA LYS A 133 5.82 -21.16 -8.85
C LYS A 133 7.11 -21.55 -9.54
N LEU A 134 8.10 -21.92 -8.73
CA LEU A 134 9.22 -22.71 -9.23
C LEU A 134 8.63 -24.11 -9.45
N ASP A 135 8.15 -24.34 -10.68
CA ASP A 135 7.84 -25.69 -11.16
C ASP A 135 9.14 -26.50 -11.25
#